data_AF-A0A857A8G4-F1
#
_entry.id   AF-A0A857A8G4-F1
#
_cell.length_a   1.000
_cell.length_b   1.000
_cell.length_c   1.000
_cell.angle_alpha   90.00
_cell.angle_beta   90.00
_cell.angle_gamma   90.00
#
_symmetry.space_group_name_H-M   'P 1'
#
loop_
_entity.id
_entity.type
_entity.pdbx_description
1 polymer ?
#
loop_
_entity_poly.entity_id
_entity_poly.type
_entity_poly.pdbx_seq_one_letter_code
_entity_poly.pdbx_strand_id
1 'polypeptide(L)'
;MTSPIPGPAPEGMPQPGPIPAAPPNGYAPQGAPAPYAPQVQVAPQDTRASFSAPTGEGWSGRALDETEKRTQEALLALKAEIGKAVVGQDAAISGLIVALVAGGHALLEGVPGVAKTLLVRTLSRALDVDMARIQFTPDLMPADITGSMVWDAGQSEFIFREGPVFTNLLLADEINRTPPKTQSALLESMEEHTVSIDGETRQLPDPFMVIATQNPVEYEGTYPLPEAQLDRFLLKLELPLPSREAEIDIIARHQAGFSPMALAEAGIRPVASAADIQAAHAVASRIEVSPAVMAYLVDLCRATRTSPAVRLGVSPRGATALLRTSRVWAFLQGRGFVTPDDVKTMAPVTLAHRLGLRAEANLEGVTATDVVAGVLAATPVPR
;
A
#
# COMPACT_ATOMS: atom_id res chain seq x y z
N MET A 1 -54.38 49.25 39.24
CA MET A 1 -53.14 48.68 39.81
C MET A 1 -52.01 48.98 38.83
N THR A 2 -50.91 49.50 39.36
CA THR A 2 -49.85 50.28 38.70
C THR A 2 -48.84 49.47 37.87
N SER A 3 -48.30 50.11 36.82
CA SER A 3 -47.27 49.64 35.87
C SER A 3 -45.91 49.29 36.49
N PRO A 4 -45.01 48.69 35.68
CA PRO A 4 -43.68 49.30 35.49
C PRO A 4 -43.17 49.36 34.03
N ILE A 5 -42.09 50.14 33.88
CA ILE A 5 -41.45 50.77 32.70
C ILE A 5 -40.36 49.86 32.07
N PRO A 6 -40.04 49.95 30.76
CA PRO A 6 -38.92 49.24 30.13
C PRO A 6 -37.61 50.06 30.06
N GLY A 7 -36.46 49.38 30.19
CA GLY A 7 -35.10 49.92 29.98
C GLY A 7 -34.49 49.52 28.61
N PRO A 8 -33.42 50.21 28.15
CA PRO A 8 -33.00 50.23 26.74
C PRO A 8 -31.98 49.14 26.33
N ALA A 9 -31.89 48.88 25.03
CA ALA A 9 -30.99 47.91 24.38
C ALA A 9 -29.67 48.56 23.87
N PRO A 10 -28.53 47.83 23.83
CA PRO A 10 -27.29 48.32 23.25
C PRO A 10 -27.05 47.91 21.77
N GLU A 11 -26.95 48.93 20.92
CA GLU A 11 -25.94 49.28 19.90
C GLU A 11 -25.28 48.20 18.98
N GLY A 12 -25.74 48.17 17.72
CA GLY A 12 -25.06 48.73 16.52
C GLY A 12 -23.62 48.33 16.16
N MET A 13 -23.46 47.59 15.05
CA MET A 13 -22.18 47.33 14.35
C MET A 13 -21.58 48.62 13.70
N PRO A 14 -20.25 48.80 13.67
CA PRO A 14 -19.59 49.82 12.85
C PRO A 14 -19.28 49.33 11.41
N GLN A 15 -19.54 50.20 10.43
CA GLN A 15 -19.25 50.01 8.99
C GLN A 15 -17.77 50.27 8.63
N PRO A 16 -17.25 49.71 7.51
CA PRO A 16 -15.89 49.95 7.05
C PRO A 16 -15.72 51.33 6.38
N GLY A 17 -14.63 52.02 6.72
CA GLY A 17 -14.24 53.33 6.16
C GLY A 17 -13.62 53.27 4.76
N PRO A 18 -13.48 54.43 4.08
CA PRO A 18 -13.10 54.52 2.67
C PRO A 18 -11.60 54.30 2.41
N ILE A 19 -11.30 53.79 1.22
CA ILE A 19 -9.98 53.44 0.69
C ILE A 19 -9.22 54.71 0.27
N PRO A 20 -7.95 54.94 0.67
CA PRO A 20 -7.18 56.07 0.19
C PRO A 20 -6.55 55.82 -1.19
N ALA A 21 -6.60 56.85 -2.04
CA ALA A 21 -6.07 56.89 -3.40
C ALA A 21 -4.53 57.00 -3.46
N ALA A 22 -3.94 56.44 -4.52
CA ALA A 22 -2.50 56.36 -4.77
C ALA A 22 -1.87 57.72 -5.20
N PRO A 23 -0.58 57.97 -4.88
CA PRO A 23 0.18 59.07 -5.47
C PRO A 23 0.77 58.72 -6.86
N PRO A 24 1.01 59.70 -7.75
CA PRO A 24 1.45 59.46 -9.10
C PRO A 24 2.99 59.51 -9.26
N ASN A 25 3.44 58.82 -10.31
CA ASN A 25 4.75 58.89 -10.98
C ASN A 25 5.99 58.23 -10.32
N GLY A 26 6.46 57.20 -11.02
CA GLY A 26 7.83 57.24 -11.56
C GLY A 26 8.67 56.00 -11.29
N TYR A 27 8.63 55.01 -12.20
CA TYR A 27 9.83 54.38 -12.76
C TYR A 27 9.45 53.47 -13.93
N ALA A 28 10.04 53.72 -15.10
CA ALA A 28 9.94 52.88 -16.29
C ALA A 28 10.79 51.58 -16.12
N PRO A 29 10.49 50.49 -16.84
CA PRO A 29 10.94 49.15 -16.49
C PRO A 29 12.38 48.89 -16.97
N GLN A 30 13.24 48.42 -16.05
CA GLN A 30 14.51 47.79 -16.41
C GLN A 30 14.32 46.28 -16.58
N GLY A 31 14.68 45.82 -17.78
CA GLY A 31 15.14 44.47 -18.14
C GLY A 31 14.62 43.27 -17.35
N ALA A 32 13.74 42.49 -17.97
CA ALA A 32 13.41 41.14 -17.54
C ALA A 32 14.67 40.25 -17.50
N PRO A 33 14.92 39.48 -16.43
CA PRO A 33 15.79 38.31 -16.52
C PRO A 33 15.02 37.19 -17.23
N ALA A 34 15.63 36.65 -18.30
CA ALA A 34 15.09 35.54 -19.05
C ALA A 34 14.93 34.28 -18.15
N PRO A 35 13.78 33.60 -18.15
CA PRO A 35 13.67 32.29 -17.55
C PRO A 35 14.32 31.27 -18.49
N TYR A 36 15.55 30.85 -18.20
CA TYR A 36 16.12 29.65 -18.78
C TYR A 36 15.63 28.44 -17.98
N ALA A 37 14.53 27.85 -18.42
CA ALA A 37 14.14 26.50 -18.06
C ALA A 37 13.80 25.78 -19.37
N PRO A 38 14.49 24.70 -19.75
CA PRO A 38 14.03 23.89 -20.86
C PRO A 38 12.74 23.20 -20.41
N GLN A 39 11.60 23.65 -20.94
CA GLN A 39 10.36 22.90 -20.89
C GLN A 39 10.57 21.63 -21.72
N VAL A 40 10.92 20.53 -21.05
CA VAL A 40 10.80 19.20 -21.63
C VAL A 40 9.30 18.92 -21.71
N GLN A 41 8.71 19.17 -22.88
CA GLN A 41 7.41 18.63 -23.24
C GLN A 41 7.54 17.10 -23.24
N VAL A 42 7.17 16.47 -22.12
CA VAL A 42 6.93 15.03 -22.10
C VAL A 42 5.58 14.83 -22.77
N ALA A 43 5.61 14.61 -24.08
CA ALA A 43 4.47 14.07 -24.80
C ALA A 43 4.03 12.77 -24.11
N PRO A 44 2.72 12.46 -24.02
CA PRO A 44 2.27 11.17 -23.53
C PRO A 44 2.78 10.10 -24.50
N GLN A 45 3.90 9.48 -24.14
CA GLN A 45 4.40 8.32 -24.84
C GLN A 45 3.46 7.17 -24.52
N ASP A 46 2.59 6.89 -25.48
CA ASP A 46 1.87 5.64 -25.59
C ASP A 46 2.89 4.54 -25.95
N THR A 47 3.77 4.19 -25.00
CA THR A 47 4.75 3.13 -25.15
C THR A 47 4.17 1.83 -24.64
N ARG A 48 3.23 1.27 -25.40
CA ARG A 48 3.16 -0.19 -25.53
C ARG A 48 4.37 -0.66 -26.34
N ALA A 49 5.57 -0.46 -25.82
CA ALA A 49 6.72 -1.24 -26.23
C ALA A 49 6.47 -2.63 -25.67
N SER A 50 5.82 -3.50 -26.45
CA SER A 50 5.74 -4.91 -26.13
C SER A 50 7.17 -5.44 -26.14
N PHE A 51 7.81 -5.53 -24.97
CA PHE A 51 9.09 -6.20 -24.88
C PHE A 51 8.88 -7.65 -25.30
N SER A 52 9.44 -7.97 -26.47
CA SER A 52 9.56 -9.33 -26.97
C SER A 52 10.23 -10.18 -25.89
N ALA A 53 9.79 -11.42 -25.77
CA ALA A 53 10.36 -12.34 -24.79
C ALA A 53 11.90 -12.43 -24.94
N PRO A 54 12.65 -12.45 -23.83
CA PRO A 54 14.11 -12.36 -23.86
C PRO A 54 14.70 -13.56 -24.60
N THR A 55 15.37 -13.34 -25.72
CA THR A 55 16.02 -14.42 -26.50
C THR A 55 17.43 -14.66 -25.94
N GLY A 56 17.59 -15.62 -25.00
CA GLY A 56 18.89 -15.94 -24.38
C GLY A 56 18.95 -17.29 -23.67
N GLU A 57 20.13 -17.67 -23.15
CA GLU A 57 20.32 -18.91 -22.39
C GLU A 57 19.48 -18.94 -21.10
N GLY A 58 18.82 -20.07 -20.83
CA GLY A 58 17.95 -20.27 -19.65
C GLY A 58 16.49 -19.83 -19.85
N TRP A 59 16.08 -19.55 -21.09
CA TRP A 59 14.71 -19.15 -21.44
C TRP A 59 14.03 -20.22 -22.27
N SER A 60 12.81 -20.63 -21.88
CA SER A 60 12.01 -21.60 -22.66
C SER A 60 10.94 -20.93 -23.53
N GLY A 61 10.66 -19.64 -23.30
CA GLY A 61 9.51 -18.98 -23.94
C GLY A 61 8.18 -19.54 -23.50
N ARG A 62 8.14 -20.21 -22.33
CA ARG A 62 6.94 -20.85 -21.80
C ARG A 62 5.77 -19.85 -21.74
N ALA A 63 4.73 -20.17 -22.50
CA ALA A 63 3.40 -19.64 -22.26
C ALA A 63 2.79 -20.33 -21.03
N LEU A 64 1.88 -19.64 -20.34
CA LEU A 64 1.09 -20.26 -19.29
C LEU A 64 0.31 -21.44 -19.88
N ASP A 65 0.36 -22.58 -19.19
CA ASP A 65 -0.49 -23.71 -19.54
C ASP A 65 -1.96 -23.44 -19.15
N GLU A 66 -2.86 -24.33 -19.56
CA GLU A 66 -4.30 -24.15 -19.35
C GLU A 66 -4.68 -24.07 -17.86
N THR A 67 -3.97 -24.79 -17.00
CA THR A 67 -4.22 -24.75 -15.54
C THR A 67 -3.74 -23.43 -14.98
N GLU A 68 -2.55 -22.98 -15.37
CA GLU A 68 -1.98 -21.69 -14.97
C GLU A 68 -2.87 -20.52 -15.40
N LYS A 69 -3.46 -20.59 -16.60
CA LYS A 69 -4.43 -19.59 -17.08
C LYS A 69 -5.69 -19.55 -16.25
N ARG A 70 -6.27 -20.69 -15.89
CA ARG A 70 -7.45 -20.71 -15.00
C ARG A 70 -7.17 -20.09 -13.64
N THR A 71 -5.99 -20.38 -13.07
CA THR A 71 -5.54 -19.73 -11.84
C THR A 71 -5.39 -18.22 -12.01
N GLN A 72 -4.85 -17.76 -13.14
CA GLN A 72 -4.78 -16.33 -13.46
C GLN A 72 -6.18 -15.71 -13.58
N GLU A 73 -7.10 -16.37 -14.27
CA GLU A 73 -8.49 -15.92 -14.46
C GLU A 73 -9.21 -15.72 -13.12
N ALA A 74 -8.99 -16.60 -12.13
CA ALA A 74 -9.52 -16.42 -10.78
C ALA A 74 -9.01 -15.12 -10.11
N LEU A 75 -7.73 -14.77 -10.28
CA LEU A 75 -7.18 -13.51 -9.76
C LEU A 75 -7.71 -12.28 -10.50
N LEU A 76 -7.93 -12.39 -11.81
CA LEU A 76 -8.54 -11.32 -12.60
C LEU A 76 -10.01 -11.13 -12.23
N ALA A 77 -10.74 -12.21 -11.98
CA ALA A 77 -12.10 -12.18 -11.45
C ALA A 77 -12.13 -11.53 -10.07
N LEU A 78 -11.20 -11.87 -9.18
CA LEU A 78 -11.04 -11.24 -7.87
C LEU A 78 -10.80 -9.72 -8.01
N LYS A 79 -9.87 -9.31 -8.88
CA LYS A 79 -9.62 -7.88 -9.16
C LYS A 79 -10.89 -7.16 -9.64
N ALA A 80 -11.60 -7.75 -10.58
CA ALA A 80 -12.82 -7.19 -11.15
C ALA A 80 -13.95 -7.09 -10.10
N GLU A 81 -14.08 -8.09 -9.24
CA GLU A 81 -15.07 -8.12 -8.16
C GLU A 81 -14.81 -7.00 -7.15
N ILE A 82 -13.54 -6.76 -6.78
CA ILE A 82 -13.16 -5.67 -5.88
C ILE A 82 -13.47 -4.29 -6.48
N GLY A 83 -13.23 -4.12 -7.80
CA GLY A 83 -13.52 -2.89 -8.53
C GLY A 83 -15.00 -2.48 -8.56
N LYS A 84 -15.93 -3.40 -8.25
CA LYS A 84 -17.36 -3.07 -8.10
C LYS A 84 -17.66 -2.21 -6.86
N ALA A 85 -16.85 -2.33 -5.80
CA ALA A 85 -17.03 -1.55 -4.57
C ALA A 85 -16.01 -0.42 -4.45
N VAL A 86 -14.79 -0.61 -4.92
CA VAL A 86 -13.69 0.34 -4.75
C VAL A 86 -13.40 1.06 -6.07
N VAL A 87 -13.56 2.38 -6.07
CA VAL A 87 -13.39 3.21 -7.27
C VAL A 87 -12.05 3.94 -7.23
N GLY A 88 -11.34 3.97 -8.37
CA GLY A 88 -10.15 4.80 -8.56
C GLY A 88 -8.89 4.29 -7.82
N GLN A 89 -8.87 3.03 -7.37
CA GLN A 89 -7.77 2.45 -6.59
C GLN A 89 -7.17 1.20 -7.26
N ASP A 90 -7.17 1.13 -8.60
CA ASP A 90 -6.71 -0.06 -9.35
C ASP A 90 -5.28 -0.49 -8.99
N ALA A 91 -4.38 0.46 -8.78
CA ALA A 91 -3.00 0.20 -8.40
C ALA A 91 -2.92 -0.46 -7.01
N ALA A 92 -3.71 0.02 -6.03
CA ALA A 92 -3.76 -0.56 -4.70
C ALA A 92 -4.40 -1.95 -4.71
N ILE A 93 -5.46 -2.17 -5.48
CA ILE A 93 -6.10 -3.50 -5.65
C ILE A 93 -5.09 -4.49 -6.24
N SER A 94 -4.44 -4.12 -7.34
CA SER A 94 -3.42 -4.96 -7.96
C SER A 94 -2.23 -5.21 -7.02
N GLY A 95 -1.78 -4.20 -6.29
CA GLY A 95 -0.72 -4.33 -5.29
C GLY A 95 -1.07 -5.31 -4.17
N LEU A 96 -2.30 -5.24 -3.65
CA LEU A 96 -2.77 -6.18 -2.61
C LEU A 96 -2.83 -7.62 -3.12
N ILE A 97 -3.34 -7.84 -4.33
CA ILE A 97 -3.35 -9.18 -4.95
C ILE A 97 -1.91 -9.67 -5.15
N VAL A 98 -0.99 -8.80 -5.59
CA VAL A 98 0.43 -9.16 -5.71
C VAL A 98 1.03 -9.54 -4.37
N ALA A 99 0.80 -8.75 -3.32
CA ALA A 99 1.34 -9.05 -1.99
C ALA A 99 0.78 -10.37 -1.43
N LEU A 100 -0.52 -10.60 -1.60
CA LEU A 100 -1.20 -11.82 -1.18
C LEU A 100 -0.63 -13.07 -1.88
N VAL A 101 -0.58 -13.06 -3.22
CA VAL A 101 -0.05 -14.20 -4.00
C VAL A 101 1.45 -14.36 -3.78
N ALA A 102 2.19 -13.27 -3.57
CA ALA A 102 3.59 -13.34 -3.22
C ALA A 102 3.83 -13.95 -1.84
N GLY A 103 2.82 -14.06 -0.96
CA GLY A 103 2.97 -14.48 0.43
C GLY A 103 3.67 -13.43 1.28
N GLY A 104 3.24 -12.18 1.18
CA GLY A 104 3.83 -11.06 1.92
C GLY A 104 2.78 -10.07 2.42
N HIS A 105 3.22 -9.17 3.28
CA HIS A 105 2.35 -8.18 3.92
C HIS A 105 2.38 -6.84 3.19
N ALA A 106 1.29 -6.07 3.31
CA ALA A 106 1.17 -4.76 2.68
C ALA A 106 0.99 -3.65 3.71
N LEU A 107 1.60 -2.50 3.43
CA LEU A 107 1.43 -1.27 4.18
C LEU A 107 0.66 -0.27 3.32
N LEU A 108 -0.51 0.17 3.77
CA LEU A 108 -1.37 1.14 3.08
C LEU A 108 -1.18 2.54 3.68
N GLU A 109 -0.50 3.40 2.95
CA GLU A 109 -0.32 4.80 3.31
C GLU A 109 -1.35 5.68 2.57
N GLY A 110 -1.94 6.63 3.27
CA GLY A 110 -2.94 7.53 2.68
C GLY A 110 -3.71 8.28 3.75
N VAL A 111 -4.37 9.35 3.36
CA VAL A 111 -5.18 10.17 4.28
C VAL A 111 -6.44 9.42 4.73
N PRO A 112 -7.06 9.82 5.86
CA PRO A 112 -8.35 9.28 6.26
C PRO A 112 -9.39 9.43 5.15
N GLY A 113 -10.26 8.43 4.99
CA GLY A 113 -11.37 8.47 4.03
C GLY A 113 -11.10 7.89 2.63
N VAL A 114 -9.86 7.46 2.31
CA VAL A 114 -9.53 6.83 0.99
C VAL A 114 -9.94 5.36 0.85
N ALA A 115 -11.06 4.95 1.48
CA ALA A 115 -11.64 3.61 1.36
C ALA A 115 -10.72 2.42 1.75
N LYS A 116 -9.66 2.62 2.56
CA LYS A 116 -8.74 1.54 3.00
C LYS A 116 -9.49 0.34 3.61
N THR A 117 -10.37 0.60 4.57
CA THR A 117 -11.17 -0.46 5.23
C THR A 117 -12.14 -1.13 4.26
N LEU A 118 -12.75 -0.37 3.35
CA LEU A 118 -13.64 -0.92 2.33
C LEU A 118 -12.89 -1.84 1.38
N LEU A 119 -11.68 -1.46 0.96
CA LEU A 119 -10.82 -2.26 0.11
C LEU A 119 -10.51 -3.63 0.72
N VAL A 120 -10.07 -3.67 1.98
CA VAL A 120 -9.74 -4.95 2.64
C VAL A 120 -10.99 -5.81 2.89
N ARG A 121 -12.10 -5.20 3.32
CA ARG A 121 -13.37 -5.93 3.50
C ARG A 121 -13.93 -6.49 2.19
N THR A 122 -13.75 -5.77 1.09
CA THR A 122 -14.17 -6.25 -0.24
C THR A 122 -13.27 -7.39 -0.70
N LEU A 123 -11.95 -7.28 -0.49
CA LEU A 123 -11.01 -8.35 -0.78
C LEU A 123 -11.34 -9.63 -0.02
N SER A 124 -11.56 -9.57 1.31
CA SER A 124 -11.89 -10.76 2.11
C SER A 124 -13.19 -11.41 1.66
N ARG A 125 -14.23 -10.60 1.39
CA ARG A 125 -15.52 -11.10 0.92
C ARG A 125 -15.44 -11.74 -0.46
N ALA A 126 -14.68 -11.16 -1.39
CA ALA A 126 -14.51 -11.68 -2.74
C ALA A 126 -13.61 -12.94 -2.77
N LEU A 127 -12.75 -13.13 -1.77
CA LEU A 127 -11.83 -14.25 -1.63
C LEU A 127 -12.34 -15.38 -0.72
N ASP A 128 -13.52 -15.24 -0.11
CA ASP A 128 -14.11 -16.23 0.80
C ASP A 128 -13.19 -16.64 1.97
N VAL A 129 -12.54 -15.66 2.59
CA VAL A 129 -11.60 -15.90 3.70
C VAL A 129 -11.97 -15.10 4.94
N ASP A 130 -11.52 -15.59 6.09
CA ASP A 130 -11.71 -14.91 7.35
C ASP A 130 -10.90 -13.61 7.38
N MET A 131 -11.51 -12.59 7.97
CA MET A 131 -10.88 -11.30 8.20
C MET A 131 -11.08 -10.86 9.64
N ALA A 132 -10.00 -10.43 10.27
CA ALA A 132 -10.04 -9.68 11.51
C ALA A 132 -9.59 -8.24 11.28
N ARG A 133 -10.08 -7.35 12.14
CA ARG A 133 -9.66 -5.95 12.18
C ARG A 133 -9.21 -5.62 13.59
N ILE A 134 -8.09 -4.95 13.70
CA ILE A 134 -7.58 -4.40 14.95
C ILE A 134 -7.23 -2.94 14.74
N GLN A 135 -7.63 -2.11 15.70
CA GLN A 135 -7.24 -0.71 15.76
C GLN A 135 -6.04 -0.59 16.70
N PHE A 136 -4.93 -0.06 16.21
CA PHE A 136 -3.76 0.19 17.04
C PHE A 136 -4.00 1.46 17.85
N THR A 137 -4.03 1.30 19.17
CA THR A 137 -4.19 2.37 20.15
C THR A 137 -2.99 2.37 21.11
N PRO A 138 -2.72 3.48 21.83
CA PRO A 138 -1.56 3.57 22.73
C PRO A 138 -1.57 2.56 23.89
N ASP A 139 -2.75 2.08 24.27
CA ASP A 139 -3.00 1.13 25.35
C ASP A 139 -3.01 -0.34 24.91
N LEU A 140 -2.92 -0.61 23.59
CA LEU A 140 -2.95 -1.95 23.05
C LEU A 140 -1.75 -2.78 23.55
N MET A 141 -2.01 -3.97 24.09
CA MET A 141 -0.99 -4.88 24.59
C MET A 141 -0.66 -5.98 23.56
N PRO A 142 0.55 -6.57 23.61
CA PRO A 142 0.91 -7.72 22.76
C PRO A 142 -0.12 -8.85 22.78
N ALA A 143 -0.67 -9.17 23.96
CA ALA A 143 -1.66 -10.23 24.15
C ALA A 143 -3.01 -9.93 23.46
N ASP A 144 -3.33 -8.66 23.20
CA ASP A 144 -4.54 -8.29 22.46
C ASP A 144 -4.39 -8.58 20.95
N ILE A 145 -3.16 -8.83 20.48
CA ILE A 145 -2.82 -9.19 19.10
C ILE A 145 -2.67 -10.71 18.98
N THR A 146 -1.82 -11.30 19.82
CA THR A 146 -1.43 -12.70 19.74
C THR A 146 -2.39 -13.64 20.49
N GLY A 147 -3.22 -13.12 21.38
CA GLY A 147 -4.09 -13.91 22.25
C GLY A 147 -3.54 -14.07 23.65
N SER A 148 -4.33 -14.69 24.53
CA SER A 148 -3.98 -14.89 25.94
C SER A 148 -4.62 -16.13 26.53
N MET A 149 -4.04 -16.63 27.62
CA MET A 149 -4.64 -17.67 28.45
C MET A 149 -5.68 -17.04 29.38
N VAL A 150 -6.93 -17.50 29.30
CA VAL A 150 -8.05 -17.04 30.11
C VAL A 150 -8.52 -18.19 31.00
N TRP A 151 -8.79 -17.91 32.27
CA TRP A 151 -9.36 -18.90 33.18
C TRP A 151 -10.82 -19.18 32.84
N ASP A 152 -11.14 -20.41 32.46
CA ASP A 152 -12.51 -20.89 32.31
C ASP A 152 -12.99 -21.48 33.63
N ALA A 153 -13.90 -20.77 34.31
CA ALA A 153 -14.43 -21.21 35.61
C ALA A 153 -15.32 -22.46 35.51
N GLY A 154 -15.87 -22.78 34.33
CA GLY A 154 -16.67 -23.97 34.11
C GLY A 154 -15.82 -25.23 33.99
N GLN A 155 -14.69 -25.15 33.30
CA GLN A 155 -13.74 -26.26 33.13
C GLN A 155 -12.63 -26.28 34.18
N SER A 156 -12.49 -25.22 34.99
CA SER A 156 -11.39 -25.04 35.95
C SER A 156 -10.01 -25.21 35.31
N GLU A 157 -9.86 -24.69 34.10
CA GLU A 157 -8.62 -24.72 33.33
C GLU A 157 -8.33 -23.37 32.67
N PHE A 158 -7.08 -23.15 32.30
CA PHE A 158 -6.71 -22.02 31.46
C PHE A 158 -6.90 -22.40 29.99
N ILE A 159 -7.84 -21.74 29.31
CA ILE A 159 -8.09 -21.91 27.89
C ILE A 159 -7.38 -20.82 27.10
N PHE A 160 -6.81 -21.19 25.95
CA PHE A 160 -6.25 -20.21 25.03
C PHE A 160 -7.37 -19.48 24.29
N ARG A 161 -7.38 -18.16 24.36
CA ARG A 161 -8.23 -17.31 23.54
C ARG A 161 -7.39 -16.70 22.42
N GLU A 162 -7.69 -17.12 21.20
CA GLU A 162 -7.06 -16.62 19.98
C GLU A 162 -7.17 -15.10 19.88
N GLY A 163 -6.05 -14.46 19.55
CA GLY A 163 -6.02 -13.05 19.16
C GLY A 163 -6.40 -12.84 17.70
N PRO A 164 -6.58 -11.59 17.25
CA PRO A 164 -6.98 -11.26 15.89
C PRO A 164 -5.98 -11.70 14.79
N VAL A 165 -4.74 -12.08 15.14
CA VAL A 165 -3.79 -12.66 14.16
C VAL A 165 -4.22 -14.03 13.63
N PHE A 166 -5.09 -14.76 14.33
CA PHE A 166 -5.65 -16.04 13.89
C PHE A 166 -6.76 -15.83 12.86
N THR A 167 -6.39 -15.30 11.70
CA THR A 167 -7.29 -15.01 10.57
C THR A 167 -6.50 -15.11 9.26
N ASN A 168 -7.15 -15.12 8.10
CA ASN A 168 -6.44 -15.06 6.83
C ASN A 168 -5.98 -13.63 6.50
N LEU A 169 -6.87 -12.64 6.67
CA LEU A 169 -6.58 -11.23 6.39
C LEU A 169 -6.73 -10.40 7.65
N LEU A 170 -5.63 -9.82 8.13
CA LEU A 170 -5.64 -8.93 9.29
C LEU A 170 -5.50 -7.47 8.83
N LEU A 171 -6.55 -6.66 9.01
CA LEU A 171 -6.46 -5.21 8.88
C LEU A 171 -5.94 -4.61 10.20
N ALA A 172 -4.72 -4.10 10.18
CA ALA A 172 -4.08 -3.42 11.31
C ALA A 172 -4.11 -1.89 11.10
N ASP A 173 -5.15 -1.24 11.60
CA ASP A 173 -5.33 0.20 11.41
C ASP A 173 -4.42 1.02 12.32
N GLU A 174 -3.75 2.02 11.74
CA GLU A 174 -2.91 3.01 12.46
C GLU A 174 -1.77 2.37 13.28
N ILE A 175 -1.03 1.44 12.68
CA ILE A 175 0.06 0.69 13.35
C ILE A 175 1.08 1.58 14.06
N ASN A 176 1.24 2.83 13.61
CA ASN A 176 2.11 3.83 14.21
C ASN A 176 1.55 4.47 15.49
N ARG A 177 0.38 4.10 16.01
CA ARG A 177 -0.19 4.68 17.25
C ARG A 177 0.07 3.87 18.51
N THR A 178 0.76 2.74 18.40
CA THR A 178 1.05 1.85 19.54
C THR A 178 2.55 1.79 19.82
N PRO A 179 2.98 1.60 21.08
CA PRO A 179 4.39 1.47 21.41
C PRO A 179 5.12 0.33 20.67
N PRO A 180 6.46 0.44 20.49
CA PRO A 180 7.26 -0.55 19.75
C PRO A 180 7.12 -1.99 20.25
N LYS A 181 6.88 -2.22 21.54
CA LYS A 181 6.73 -3.57 22.11
C LYS A 181 5.54 -4.32 21.51
N THR A 182 4.41 -3.64 21.34
CA THR A 182 3.20 -4.24 20.77
C THR A 182 3.30 -4.35 19.25
N GLN A 183 3.93 -3.38 18.58
CA GLN A 183 4.27 -3.49 17.15
C GLN A 183 5.10 -4.74 16.88
N SER A 184 6.11 -5.01 17.71
CA SER A 184 6.97 -6.21 17.59
C SER A 184 6.17 -7.51 17.66
N ALA A 185 5.11 -7.61 18.47
CA ALA A 185 4.30 -8.82 18.56
C ALA A 185 3.59 -9.14 17.24
N LEU A 186 3.02 -8.13 16.57
CA LEU A 186 2.45 -8.30 15.22
C LEU A 186 3.53 -8.67 14.20
N LEU A 187 4.67 -7.99 14.24
CA LEU A 187 5.77 -8.20 13.29
C LEU A 187 6.46 -9.56 13.46
N GLU A 188 6.46 -10.12 14.66
CA GLU A 188 6.92 -11.48 14.94
C GLU A 188 5.96 -12.50 14.32
N SER A 189 4.65 -12.35 14.54
CA SER A 189 3.63 -13.20 13.88
C SER A 189 3.69 -13.14 12.36
N MET A 190 4.02 -11.97 11.79
CA MET A 190 4.26 -11.79 10.36
C MET A 190 5.46 -12.58 9.82
N GLU A 191 6.56 -12.64 10.56
CA GLU A 191 7.78 -13.31 10.07
C GLU A 191 7.76 -14.81 10.35
N GLU A 192 7.28 -15.22 11.53
CA GLU A 192 7.31 -16.61 11.97
C GLU A 192 6.09 -17.43 11.53
N HIS A 193 5.02 -16.79 11.05
CA HIS A 193 3.73 -17.42 10.71
C HIS A 193 3.16 -18.30 11.84
N THR A 194 3.60 -18.05 13.07
CA THR A 194 3.23 -18.78 14.27
C THR A 194 3.14 -17.83 15.45
N VAL A 195 2.42 -18.28 16.48
CA VAL A 195 2.32 -17.59 17.77
C VAL A 195 2.67 -18.58 18.87
N SER A 196 3.63 -18.23 19.72
CA SER A 196 4.04 -19.05 20.87
C SER A 196 3.60 -18.40 22.17
N ILE A 197 2.68 -19.04 22.89
CA ILE A 197 2.16 -18.58 24.17
C ILE A 197 2.19 -19.74 25.16
N ASP A 198 2.73 -19.49 26.36
CA ASP A 198 2.88 -20.46 27.45
C ASP A 198 3.56 -21.78 27.03
N GLY A 199 4.57 -21.67 26.15
CA GLY A 199 5.35 -22.82 25.67
C GLY A 199 4.68 -23.62 24.53
N GLU A 200 3.46 -23.27 24.13
CA GLU A 200 2.76 -23.90 23.02
C GLU A 200 2.76 -23.01 21.76
N THR A 201 3.28 -23.55 20.66
CA THR A 201 3.32 -22.87 19.36
C THR A 201 2.12 -23.25 18.51
N ARG A 202 1.38 -22.25 18.03
CA ARG A 202 0.22 -22.40 17.16
C ARG A 202 0.51 -21.80 15.79
N GLN A 203 0.08 -22.50 14.74
CA GLN A 203 0.23 -22.06 13.35
C GLN A 203 -0.87 -21.05 12.99
N LEU A 204 -0.51 -20.02 12.22
CA LEU A 204 -1.49 -19.11 11.64
C LEU A 204 -2.14 -19.74 10.40
N PRO A 205 -3.36 -19.32 10.02
CA PRO A 205 -4.01 -19.79 8.80
C PRO A 205 -3.17 -19.54 7.53
N ASP A 206 -3.36 -20.35 6.49
CA ASP A 206 -2.72 -20.13 5.19
C ASP A 206 -3.81 -19.93 4.11
N PRO A 207 -3.83 -18.80 3.37
CA PRO A 207 -2.91 -17.67 3.44
C PRO A 207 -3.10 -16.80 4.70
N PHE A 208 -2.01 -16.23 5.21
CA PHE A 208 -2.01 -15.17 6.24
C PHE A 208 -1.37 -13.90 5.68
N MET A 209 -2.13 -12.80 5.68
CA MET A 209 -1.67 -11.50 5.23
C MET A 209 -2.12 -10.39 6.19
N VAL A 210 -1.15 -9.70 6.78
CA VAL A 210 -1.35 -8.41 7.43
C VAL A 210 -1.39 -7.28 6.39
N ILE A 211 -2.44 -6.46 6.49
CA ILE A 211 -2.60 -5.21 5.75
C ILE A 211 -2.62 -4.09 6.80
N ALA A 212 -1.46 -3.46 7.02
CA ALA A 212 -1.33 -2.39 7.99
C ALA A 212 -1.65 -1.05 7.34
N THR A 213 -2.23 -0.11 8.09
CA THR A 213 -2.45 1.26 7.61
C THR A 213 -1.65 2.26 8.43
N GLN A 214 -1.16 3.30 7.74
CA GLN A 214 -0.52 4.46 8.37
C GLN A 214 -1.13 5.74 7.82
N ASN A 215 -1.29 6.73 8.70
CA ASN A 215 -1.68 8.09 8.34
C ASN A 215 -0.43 9.00 8.46
N PRO A 216 0.05 9.58 7.35
CA PRO A 216 1.28 10.38 7.37
C PRO A 216 1.14 11.74 8.07
N VAL A 217 -0.08 12.20 8.35
CA VAL A 217 -0.37 13.56 8.86
C VAL A 217 -0.50 13.62 10.39
N GLU A 218 -0.53 12.47 11.08
CA GLU A 218 -0.62 12.44 12.54
C GLU A 218 0.76 12.60 13.17
N TYR A 219 0.99 13.74 13.82
CA TYR A 219 2.27 14.07 14.47
C TYR A 219 2.27 13.83 15.99
N GLU A 220 1.10 13.70 16.60
CA GLU A 220 0.98 13.59 18.07
C GLU A 220 0.66 12.14 18.48
N GLY A 221 1.49 11.57 19.37
CA GLY A 221 1.28 10.22 19.88
C GLY A 221 1.62 9.08 18.92
N THR A 222 2.43 9.34 17.88
CA THR A 222 2.86 8.30 16.93
C THR A 222 4.27 7.78 17.20
N TYR A 223 4.44 6.47 17.04
CA TYR A 223 5.69 5.72 17.08
C TYR A 223 5.99 5.21 15.66
N PRO A 224 6.88 5.89 14.90
CA PRO A 224 7.21 5.47 13.54
C PRO A 224 7.87 4.09 13.57
N LEU A 225 7.54 3.26 12.58
CA LEU A 225 8.20 1.97 12.41
C LEU A 225 9.67 2.20 12.01
N PRO A 226 10.64 1.64 12.74
CA PRO A 226 12.04 1.62 12.30
C PRO A 226 12.18 1.01 10.90
N GLU A 227 13.24 1.42 10.18
CA GLU A 227 13.55 0.95 8.82
C GLU A 227 13.60 -0.59 8.74
N ALA A 228 14.15 -1.25 9.78
CA ALA A 228 14.21 -2.71 9.87
C ALA A 228 12.83 -3.39 10.04
N GLN A 229 11.83 -2.67 10.55
CA GLN A 229 10.46 -3.16 10.67
C GLN A 229 9.68 -2.93 9.38
N LEU A 230 9.88 -1.78 8.73
CA LEU A 230 9.31 -1.50 7.40
C LEU A 230 9.73 -2.53 6.35
N ASP A 231 10.98 -3.04 6.42
CA ASP A 231 11.49 -4.08 5.51
C ASP A 231 10.72 -5.43 5.60
N ARG A 232 9.90 -5.62 6.65
CA ARG A 232 8.99 -6.77 6.80
C ARG A 232 7.75 -6.68 5.93
N PHE A 233 7.34 -5.48 5.54
CA PHE A 233 6.28 -5.29 4.56
C PHE A 233 6.84 -5.53 3.17
N LEU A 234 6.18 -6.40 2.40
CA LEU A 234 6.58 -6.70 1.04
C LEU A 234 6.36 -5.48 0.15
N LEU A 235 5.17 -4.87 0.27
CA LEU A 235 4.77 -3.69 -0.48
C LEU A 235 4.35 -2.55 0.44
N LYS A 236 4.73 -1.33 0.09
CA LYS A 236 4.10 -0.09 0.57
C LYS A 236 3.27 0.49 -0.58
N LEU A 237 1.97 0.59 -0.36
CA LEU A 237 0.99 1.06 -1.34
C LEU A 237 0.44 2.41 -0.89
N GLU A 238 0.56 3.40 -1.77
CA GLU A 238 0.01 4.73 -1.55
C GLU A 238 -1.41 4.79 -2.11
N LEU A 239 -2.35 5.30 -1.29
CA LEU A 239 -3.74 5.52 -1.65
C LEU A 239 -3.99 7.03 -1.68
N PRO A 240 -3.81 7.68 -2.85
CA PRO A 240 -4.11 9.08 -3.01
C PRO A 240 -5.63 9.32 -2.93
N LEU A 241 -5.99 10.60 -2.77
CA LEU A 241 -7.38 11.02 -3.00
C LEU A 241 -7.80 10.63 -4.43
N PRO A 242 -9.07 10.20 -4.61
CA PRO A 242 -9.57 9.83 -5.93
C PRO A 242 -9.53 11.02 -6.89
N SER A 243 -9.47 10.75 -8.20
CA SER A 243 -9.70 11.80 -9.19
C SER A 243 -11.13 12.34 -9.07
N ARG A 244 -11.37 13.51 -9.64
CA ARG A 244 -12.71 14.11 -9.68
C ARG A 244 -13.76 13.15 -10.25
N GLU A 245 -13.43 12.42 -11.31
CA GLU A 245 -14.32 11.46 -11.96
C GLU A 245 -14.62 10.26 -11.03
N ALA A 246 -13.59 9.74 -10.36
CA ALA A 246 -13.74 8.67 -9.39
C ALA A 246 -14.57 9.12 -8.18
N GLU A 247 -14.38 10.35 -7.70
CA GLU A 247 -15.15 10.92 -6.59
C GLU A 247 -16.63 11.12 -6.95
N ILE A 248 -16.92 11.58 -8.18
CA ILE A 248 -18.29 11.66 -8.70
C ILE A 248 -18.95 10.29 -8.73
N ASP A 249 -18.24 9.25 -9.20
CA ASP A 249 -18.75 7.88 -9.24
C ASP A 249 -19.01 7.34 -7.82
N ILE A 250 -18.12 7.60 -6.86
CA ILE A 250 -18.33 7.24 -5.44
C ILE A 250 -19.62 7.87 -4.91
N ILE A 251 -19.81 9.18 -5.14
CA ILE A 251 -21.02 9.90 -4.70
C ILE A 251 -22.27 9.35 -5.39
N ALA A 252 -22.20 9.10 -6.70
CA ALA A 252 -23.32 8.56 -7.48
C ALA A 252 -23.73 7.16 -7.01
N ARG A 253 -22.76 6.28 -6.71
CA ARG A 253 -23.03 4.94 -6.13
C ARG A 253 -23.67 5.05 -4.76
N HIS A 254 -23.18 5.93 -3.90
CA HIS A 254 -23.75 6.14 -2.57
C HIS A 254 -25.18 6.67 -2.66
N GLN A 255 -25.45 7.63 -3.57
CA GLN A 255 -26.79 8.13 -3.86
C GLN A 255 -27.72 7.02 -4.38
N ALA A 256 -27.19 6.07 -5.15
CA ALA A 256 -27.93 4.91 -5.65
C ALA A 256 -28.14 3.80 -4.58
N GLY A 257 -27.71 4.02 -3.33
CA GLY A 257 -27.93 3.10 -2.22
C GLY A 257 -26.78 2.15 -1.91
N PHE A 258 -25.59 2.34 -2.51
CA PHE A 258 -24.41 1.57 -2.13
C PHE A 258 -24.01 1.85 -0.67
N SER A 259 -23.98 0.79 0.14
CA SER A 259 -23.51 0.84 1.53
C SER A 259 -22.20 0.06 1.68
N PRO A 260 -21.10 0.72 2.10
CA PRO A 260 -19.86 0.05 2.45
C PRO A 260 -20.03 -1.04 3.52
N MET A 261 -21.08 -0.96 4.35
CA MET A 261 -21.34 -1.94 5.40
C MET A 261 -22.00 -3.22 4.87
N ALA A 262 -22.77 -3.12 3.78
CA ALA A 262 -23.57 -4.21 3.22
C ALA A 262 -23.04 -4.70 1.86
N LEU A 263 -21.80 -5.21 1.84
CA LEU A 263 -21.14 -5.66 0.61
C LEU A 263 -21.91 -6.76 -0.15
N ALA A 264 -22.62 -7.63 0.56
CA ALA A 264 -23.46 -8.66 -0.05
C ALA A 264 -24.64 -8.05 -0.84
N GLU A 265 -25.28 -7.01 -0.28
CA GLU A 265 -26.36 -6.27 -0.94
C GLU A 265 -25.83 -5.45 -2.12
N ALA A 266 -24.58 -4.96 -2.00
CA ALA A 266 -23.85 -4.31 -3.09
C ALA A 266 -23.42 -5.28 -4.22
N GLY A 267 -23.80 -6.56 -4.15
CA GLY A 267 -23.55 -7.54 -5.20
C GLY A 267 -22.12 -8.10 -5.22
N ILE A 268 -21.35 -7.89 -4.15
CA ILE A 268 -20.03 -8.50 -3.97
C ILE A 268 -20.20 -9.97 -3.57
N ARG A 269 -19.70 -10.86 -4.42
CA ARG A 269 -19.79 -12.31 -4.23
C ARG A 269 -18.40 -12.92 -4.07
N PRO A 270 -18.28 -14.04 -3.34
CA PRO A 270 -17.08 -14.86 -3.40
C PRO A 270 -16.82 -15.34 -4.83
N VAL A 271 -15.63 -15.06 -5.37
CA VAL A 271 -15.21 -15.42 -6.73
C VAL A 271 -13.86 -16.15 -6.76
N ALA A 272 -13.12 -16.13 -5.66
CA ALA A 272 -11.89 -16.87 -5.44
C ALA A 272 -11.90 -17.42 -4.00
N SER A 273 -10.98 -18.33 -3.71
CA SER A 273 -10.79 -18.99 -2.42
C SER A 273 -9.33 -18.98 -1.97
N ALA A 274 -9.07 -19.36 -0.72
CA ALA A 274 -7.71 -19.60 -0.22
C ALA A 274 -6.90 -20.58 -1.12
N ALA A 275 -7.54 -21.61 -1.65
CA ALA A 275 -6.90 -22.59 -2.53
C ALA A 275 -6.45 -21.98 -3.86
N ASP A 276 -7.20 -21.01 -4.40
CA ASP A 276 -6.81 -20.30 -5.62
C ASP A 276 -5.56 -19.45 -5.39
N ILE A 277 -5.42 -18.85 -4.20
CA ILE A 277 -4.23 -18.09 -3.81
C ILE A 277 -3.02 -19.00 -3.64
N GLN A 278 -3.18 -20.16 -3.01
CA GLN A 278 -2.10 -21.15 -2.90
C GLN A 278 -1.66 -21.68 -4.27
N ALA A 279 -2.62 -21.96 -5.16
CA ALA A 279 -2.32 -22.34 -6.54
C ALA A 279 -1.59 -21.23 -7.28
N ALA A 280 -2.04 -19.97 -7.13
CA ALA A 280 -1.40 -18.81 -7.72
C ALA A 280 0.04 -18.62 -7.20
N HIS A 281 0.27 -18.81 -5.90
CA HIS A 281 1.60 -18.76 -5.30
C HIS A 281 2.54 -19.80 -5.92
N ALA A 282 2.07 -21.05 -6.04
CA ALA A 282 2.83 -22.15 -6.65
C ALA A 282 3.14 -21.90 -8.14
N VAL A 283 2.23 -21.28 -8.89
CA VAL A 283 2.49 -20.88 -10.29
C VAL A 283 3.47 -19.71 -10.36
N ALA A 284 3.21 -18.63 -9.61
CA ALA A 284 4.02 -17.43 -9.60
C ALA A 284 5.49 -17.73 -9.24
N SER A 285 5.75 -18.65 -8.29
CA SER A 285 7.11 -19.05 -7.92
C SER A 285 7.90 -19.72 -9.05
N ARG A 286 7.22 -20.31 -10.04
CA ARG A 286 7.80 -21.01 -11.20
C ARG A 286 7.95 -20.13 -12.44
N ILE A 287 7.47 -18.87 -12.40
CA ILE A 287 7.64 -17.92 -13.49
C ILE A 287 9.14 -17.71 -13.77
N GLU A 288 9.50 -17.83 -15.05
CA GLU A 288 10.88 -17.78 -15.51
C GLU A 288 11.48 -16.38 -15.35
N VAL A 289 12.74 -16.33 -14.96
CA VAL A 289 13.49 -15.08 -14.85
C VAL A 289 14.86 -15.32 -15.47
N SER A 290 15.16 -14.59 -16.54
CA SER A 290 16.43 -14.76 -17.23
C SER A 290 17.60 -14.23 -16.38
N PRO A 291 18.82 -14.75 -16.58
CA PRO A 291 20.01 -14.21 -15.91
C PRO A 291 20.20 -12.70 -16.09
N ALA A 292 19.84 -12.17 -17.26
CA ALA A 292 19.91 -10.74 -17.56
C ALA A 292 18.93 -9.91 -16.71
N VAL A 293 17.70 -10.38 -16.51
CA VAL A 293 16.72 -9.71 -15.64
C VAL A 293 17.13 -9.82 -14.17
N MET A 294 17.69 -10.97 -13.75
CA MET A 294 18.24 -11.11 -12.40
C MET A 294 19.39 -10.14 -12.15
N ALA A 295 20.32 -9.98 -13.11
CA ALA A 295 21.40 -9.01 -13.03
C ALA A 295 20.86 -7.57 -12.96
N TYR A 296 19.91 -7.21 -13.83
CA TYR A 296 19.25 -5.90 -13.82
C TYR A 296 18.64 -5.56 -12.46
N LEU A 297 17.95 -6.52 -11.84
CA LEU A 297 17.36 -6.33 -10.50
C LEU A 297 18.43 -6.04 -9.44
N VAL A 298 19.53 -6.79 -9.47
CA VAL A 298 20.67 -6.56 -8.56
C VAL A 298 21.30 -5.19 -8.83
N ASP A 299 21.46 -4.79 -10.08
CA ASP A 299 22.04 -3.50 -10.46
C ASP A 299 21.18 -2.34 -9.98
N LEU A 300 19.86 -2.43 -10.07
CA LEU A 300 18.93 -1.46 -9.47
C LEU A 300 19.15 -1.35 -7.96
N CYS A 301 19.15 -2.48 -7.24
CA CYS A 301 19.37 -2.46 -5.80
C CYS A 301 20.75 -1.89 -5.44
N ARG A 302 21.81 -2.21 -6.21
CA ARG A 302 23.16 -1.66 -5.99
C ARG A 302 23.22 -0.16 -6.25
N ALA A 303 22.57 0.33 -7.30
CA ALA A 303 22.51 1.75 -7.62
C ALA A 303 21.87 2.57 -6.48
N THR A 304 20.87 2.02 -5.77
CA THR A 304 20.34 2.69 -4.57
C THR A 304 21.37 2.84 -3.44
N ARG A 305 22.28 1.87 -3.28
CA ARG A 305 23.32 1.91 -2.23
C ARG A 305 24.44 2.90 -2.52
N THR A 306 24.63 3.24 -3.79
CA THR A 306 25.62 4.22 -4.23
C THR A 306 25.04 5.62 -4.44
N SER A 307 23.71 5.79 -4.25
CA SER A 307 23.04 7.08 -4.44
C SER A 307 23.49 8.10 -3.37
N PRO A 308 23.86 9.34 -3.76
CA PRO A 308 24.20 10.41 -2.81
C PRO A 308 23.05 10.82 -1.88
N ALA A 309 21.80 10.58 -2.26
CA ALA A 309 20.64 10.90 -1.42
C ALA A 309 20.38 9.85 -0.31
N VAL A 310 21.03 8.68 -0.40
CA VAL A 310 20.70 7.50 0.41
C VAL A 310 21.75 7.26 1.49
N ARG A 311 21.29 7.12 2.73
CA ARG A 311 22.08 6.67 3.89
C ARG A 311 22.11 5.15 3.97
N LEU A 312 20.97 4.51 3.74
CA LEU A 312 20.79 3.06 3.74
C LEU A 312 20.06 2.63 2.46
N GLY A 313 20.77 1.94 1.56
CA GLY A 313 20.19 1.42 0.31
C GLY A 313 19.50 0.08 0.49
N VAL A 314 18.86 -0.40 -0.59
CA VAL A 314 18.07 -1.63 -0.59
C VAL A 314 18.92 -2.85 -0.20
N SER A 315 18.46 -3.65 0.75
CA SER A 315 19.11 -4.89 1.22
C SER A 315 19.00 -6.04 0.19
N PRO A 316 19.75 -7.15 0.34
CA PRO A 316 19.49 -8.36 -0.44
C PRO A 316 18.06 -8.90 -0.29
N ARG A 317 17.43 -8.72 0.88
CA ARG A 317 16.01 -9.05 1.11
C ARG A 317 15.09 -8.18 0.24
N GLY A 318 15.44 -6.92 0.00
CA GLY A 318 14.71 -6.08 -0.96
C GLY A 318 14.85 -6.54 -2.41
N ALA A 319 16.00 -7.10 -2.79
CA ALA A 319 16.18 -7.69 -4.12
C ALA A 319 15.32 -8.96 -4.29
N THR A 320 15.30 -9.85 -3.30
CA THR A 320 14.44 -11.06 -3.36
C THR A 320 12.95 -10.71 -3.32
N ALA A 321 12.57 -9.66 -2.58
CA ALA A 321 11.22 -9.11 -2.59
C ALA A 321 10.82 -8.61 -3.98
N LEU A 322 11.67 -7.82 -4.64
CA LEU A 322 11.40 -7.32 -5.99
C LEU A 322 11.31 -8.46 -7.01
N LEU A 323 12.08 -9.53 -6.85
CA LEU A 323 11.99 -10.72 -7.69
C LEU A 323 10.62 -11.40 -7.54
N ARG A 324 10.18 -11.61 -6.29
CA ARG A 324 8.88 -12.22 -5.97
C ARG A 324 7.74 -11.40 -6.55
N THR A 325 7.74 -10.09 -6.32
CA THR A 325 6.67 -9.20 -6.81
C THR A 325 6.66 -9.10 -8.33
N SER A 326 7.82 -9.07 -8.98
CA SER A 326 7.92 -9.05 -10.46
C SER A 326 7.39 -10.34 -11.10
N ARG A 327 7.64 -11.51 -10.49
CA ARG A 327 7.08 -12.79 -10.96
C ARG A 327 5.56 -12.81 -10.89
N VAL A 328 5.00 -12.39 -9.76
CA VAL A 328 3.55 -12.33 -9.56
C VAL A 328 2.91 -11.33 -10.52
N TRP A 329 3.56 -10.17 -10.72
CA TRP A 329 3.11 -9.19 -11.69
C TRP A 329 3.10 -9.76 -13.12
N ALA A 330 4.17 -10.40 -13.56
CA ALA A 330 4.23 -11.06 -14.87
C ALA A 330 3.15 -12.12 -15.05
N PHE A 331 2.90 -12.93 -14.01
CA PHE A 331 1.82 -13.91 -14.00
C PHE A 331 0.43 -13.27 -14.17
N LEU A 332 0.14 -12.18 -13.44
CA LEU A 332 -1.11 -11.44 -13.59
C LEU A 332 -1.28 -10.86 -15.00
N GLN A 333 -0.17 -10.51 -15.68
CA GLN A 333 -0.16 -10.09 -17.09
C GLN A 333 -0.28 -11.26 -18.09
N GLY A 334 -0.46 -12.49 -17.60
CA GLY A 334 -0.64 -13.69 -18.45
C GLY A 334 0.67 -14.21 -19.04
N ARG A 335 1.82 -13.81 -18.49
CA ARG A 335 3.14 -14.21 -18.99
C ARG A 335 3.78 -15.24 -18.08
N GLY A 336 4.44 -16.23 -18.68
CA GLY A 336 5.25 -17.25 -18.00
C GLY A 336 6.68 -16.81 -17.68
N PHE A 337 7.03 -15.54 -17.92
CA PHE A 337 8.37 -14.99 -17.73
C PHE A 337 8.33 -13.52 -17.30
N VAL A 338 9.36 -13.08 -16.56
CA VAL A 338 9.54 -11.69 -16.14
C VAL A 338 10.29 -10.88 -17.19
N THR A 339 9.85 -9.65 -17.43
CA THR A 339 10.51 -8.64 -18.25
C THR A 339 11.07 -7.50 -17.40
N PRO A 340 12.02 -6.70 -17.90
CA PRO A 340 12.49 -5.52 -17.19
C PRO A 340 11.40 -4.51 -16.84
N ASP A 341 10.34 -4.42 -17.64
CA ASP A 341 9.21 -3.53 -17.35
C ASP A 341 8.41 -3.98 -16.11
N ASP A 342 8.30 -5.30 -15.88
CA ASP A 342 7.68 -5.81 -14.65
C ASP A 342 8.46 -5.38 -13.41
N VAL A 343 9.79 -5.45 -13.51
CA VAL A 343 10.70 -5.00 -12.46
C VAL A 343 10.52 -3.50 -12.23
N LYS A 344 10.44 -2.70 -13.29
CA LYS A 344 10.22 -1.26 -13.18
C LYS A 344 8.86 -0.92 -12.57
N THR A 345 7.80 -1.62 -12.94
CA THR A 345 6.46 -1.41 -12.38
C THR A 345 6.43 -1.71 -10.89
N MET A 346 7.08 -2.80 -10.45
CA MET A 346 7.06 -3.20 -9.04
C MET A 346 8.10 -2.50 -8.17
N ALA A 347 9.14 -1.91 -8.75
CA ALA A 347 10.24 -1.31 -7.99
C ALA A 347 9.80 -0.20 -7.02
N PRO A 348 8.99 0.81 -7.39
CA PRO A 348 8.60 1.88 -6.47
C PRO A 348 7.92 1.37 -5.21
N VAL A 349 6.89 0.52 -5.36
CA VAL A 349 6.09 -0.02 -4.24
C VAL A 349 6.81 -1.09 -3.43
N THR A 350 7.87 -1.71 -3.98
CA THR A 350 8.64 -2.75 -3.30
C THR A 350 9.89 -2.20 -2.59
N LEU A 351 10.51 -1.15 -3.15
CA LEU A 351 11.82 -0.67 -2.73
C LEU A 351 11.80 0.63 -1.93
N ALA A 352 10.87 1.55 -2.19
CA ALA A 352 10.95 2.91 -1.65
C ALA A 352 10.97 2.93 -0.12
N HIS A 353 10.14 2.12 0.55
CA HIS A 353 10.09 2.04 2.01
C HIS A 353 11.28 1.32 2.65
N ARG A 354 12.18 0.74 1.84
CA ARG A 354 13.42 0.10 2.29
C ARG A 354 14.63 1.03 2.19
N LEU A 355 14.43 2.26 1.71
CA LEU A 355 15.47 3.27 1.61
C LEU A 355 15.47 4.16 2.87
N GLY A 356 16.63 4.27 3.50
CA GLY A 356 16.89 5.31 4.49
C GLY A 356 17.55 6.50 3.82
N LEU A 357 16.85 7.64 3.74
CA LEU A 357 17.38 8.87 3.14
C LEU A 357 18.34 9.60 4.10
N ARG A 358 19.25 10.38 3.52
CA ARG A 358 20.09 11.33 4.27
C ARG A 358 19.26 12.56 4.68
N ALA A 359 19.65 13.20 5.78
CA ALA A 359 18.93 14.37 6.30
C ALA A 359 18.92 15.52 5.29
N GLU A 360 20.02 15.72 4.57
CA GLU A 360 20.17 16.74 3.54
C GLU A 360 19.17 16.54 2.40
N ALA A 361 19.01 15.29 1.92
CA ALA A 361 18.05 14.95 0.88
C ALA A 361 16.60 15.18 1.32
N ASN A 362 16.28 14.86 2.58
CA ASN A 362 14.95 15.15 3.15
C ASN A 362 14.68 16.67 3.21
N LEU A 363 15.69 17.49 3.56
CA LEU A 363 15.56 18.94 3.60
C LEU A 363 15.35 19.56 2.22
N GLU A 364 15.90 18.94 1.19
CA GLU A 364 15.69 19.32 -0.22
C GLU A 364 14.35 18.80 -0.79
N GLY A 365 13.57 18.08 0.01
CA GLY A 365 12.27 17.53 -0.39
C GLY A 365 12.35 16.29 -1.28
N VAL A 366 13.52 15.66 -1.39
CA VAL A 366 13.70 14.42 -2.16
C VAL A 366 13.05 13.26 -1.43
N THR A 367 12.16 12.53 -2.11
CA THR A 367 11.51 11.34 -1.55
C THR A 367 12.24 10.05 -1.93
N ALA A 368 11.99 8.98 -1.18
CA ALA A 368 12.52 7.66 -1.52
C ALA A 368 12.00 7.17 -2.89
N THR A 369 10.76 7.54 -3.25
CA THR A 369 10.16 7.26 -4.56
C THR A 369 10.92 7.99 -5.68
N ASP A 370 11.33 9.25 -5.46
CA ASP A 370 12.15 9.99 -6.44
C ASP A 370 13.52 9.34 -6.66
N VAL A 371 14.14 8.84 -5.60
CA VAL A 371 15.41 8.10 -5.70
C VAL A 371 15.23 6.83 -6.53
N VAL A 372 14.17 6.06 -6.28
CA VAL A 372 13.88 4.85 -7.06
C VAL A 372 13.63 5.21 -8.53
N ALA A 373 12.84 6.26 -8.80
CA ALA A 373 12.59 6.73 -10.17
C ALA A 373 13.88 7.14 -10.89
N GLY A 374 14.76 7.89 -10.21
CA GLY A 374 16.07 8.27 -10.74
C GLY A 374 16.97 7.08 -11.03
N VAL A 375 17.01 6.09 -10.14
CA VAL A 375 17.76 4.83 -10.35
C VAL A 375 17.21 4.05 -11.55
N LEU A 376 15.89 3.91 -11.66
CA LEU A 376 15.26 3.21 -12.79
C LEU A 376 15.56 3.88 -14.14
N ALA A 377 15.64 5.21 -14.17
CA ALA A 377 15.97 5.97 -15.37
C ALA A 377 17.46 5.86 -15.76
N ALA A 378 18.36 5.76 -14.76
CA ALA A 378 19.80 5.73 -14.98
C ALA A 378 20.34 4.31 -15.26
N THR A 379 19.74 3.26 -14.70
CA THR A 379 20.23 1.89 -14.86
C THR A 379 19.85 1.34 -16.25
N PRO A 380 20.83 0.93 -17.08
CA PRO A 380 20.56 0.39 -18.40
C PRO A 380 19.69 -0.86 -18.33
N VAL A 381 18.67 -0.90 -19.19
CA VAL A 381 17.82 -2.08 -19.36
C VAL A 381 18.60 -3.14 -20.15
N PRO A 382 18.59 -4.42 -19.73
CA PRO A 382 19.19 -5.49 -20.51
C PRO A 382 18.50 -5.59 -21.87
N ARG A 383 19.29 -5.83 -22.93
CA ARG A 383 18.78 -6.00 -24.30
C ARG A 383 18.24 -7.38 -24.56
#